data_AF-A0A8S3F3X6-F1
#
_entry.id   AF-A0A8S3F3X6-F1
#
_cell.length_a   1.000
_cell.length_b   1.000
_cell.length_c   1.000
_cell.angle_alpha   90.00
_cell.angle_beta   90.00
_cell.angle_gamma   90.00
#
_symmetry.space_group_name_H-M   'P 1'
#
loop_
_entity.id
_entity.type
_entity.pdbx_description
1 polymer ?
#
loop_
_entity_poly.entity_id
_entity_poly.type
_entity_poly.pdbx_seq_one_letter_code
_entity_poly.pdbx_strand_id
1 'polypeptide(L)'
;MSNLVIGKLKTLIRKYPKPVGIVVDYDTTGFRARAETLPWIMIRIGLAASLRSKVKQGCVGVMITASHNPGHDNGVKLVDARGEMLDQTLQVYANNLCALDDDAEVLWTYLETLMIELNIQLNDEAIIGIAYDNR
;
A
#
# COMPACT_ATOMS: atom_id res chain seq x y z
N MET A 1 -10.61 -18.04 -6.31
CA MET A 1 -9.40 -17.31 -5.81
C MET A 1 -9.78 -16.03 -5.08
N SER A 2 -10.73 -15.23 -5.57
CA SER A 2 -11.29 -14.05 -4.88
C SER A 2 -11.65 -14.30 -3.41
N ASN A 3 -12.44 -15.34 -3.10
CA ASN A 3 -12.83 -15.68 -1.72
C ASN A 3 -11.65 -15.89 -0.76
N LEU A 4 -10.52 -16.40 -1.26
CA LEU A 4 -9.32 -16.58 -0.45
C LEU A 4 -8.65 -15.23 -0.15
N VAL A 5 -8.60 -14.33 -1.14
CA VAL A 5 -8.03 -12.98 -0.98
C VAL A 5 -8.89 -12.16 -0.01
N ILE A 6 -10.20 -12.13 -0.22
CA ILE A 6 -11.15 -11.45 0.65
C ILE A 6 -11.04 -11.99 2.09
N GLY A 7 -10.96 -13.32 2.25
CA GLY A 7 -10.74 -13.94 3.56
C GLY A 7 -9.46 -13.45 4.25
N LYS A 8 -8.34 -13.36 3.52
CA LYS A 8 -7.07 -12.83 4.04
C LYS A 8 -7.16 -11.34 4.37
N LEU A 9 -7.79 -10.53 3.52
CA LEU A 9 -8.03 -9.11 3.78
C LEU A 9 -8.83 -8.92 5.06
N LYS A 10 -9.93 -9.67 5.22
CA LYS A 10 -10.77 -9.67 6.41
C LYS A 10 -9.99 -9.99 7.68
N THR A 11 -9.07 -10.95 7.63
CA THR A 11 -8.19 -11.26 8.76
C THR A 11 -7.22 -10.12 9.06
N LEU A 12 -6.61 -9.52 8.04
CA LEU A 12 -5.62 -8.44 8.19
C LEU A 12 -6.25 -7.15 8.74
N ILE A 13 -7.36 -6.68 8.16
CA ILE A 13 -8.01 -5.43 8.59
C ILE A 13 -8.61 -5.55 9.99
N ARG A 14 -9.07 -6.75 10.39
CA ARG A 14 -9.49 -7.00 11.78
C ARG A 14 -8.33 -6.95 12.77
N LYS A 15 -7.15 -7.40 12.35
CA LYS A 15 -5.95 -7.41 13.19
C LYS A 15 -5.32 -6.02 13.30
N TYR A 16 -5.37 -5.23 12.24
CA TYR A 16 -4.78 -3.89 12.16
C TYR A 16 -5.82 -2.88 11.64
N PRO A 17 -6.78 -2.50 12.48
CA PRO A 17 -7.89 -1.67 12.05
C PRO A 17 -7.43 -0.24 11.72
N LYS A 18 -8.05 0.37 10.72
CA LYS A 18 -7.98 1.80 10.42
C LYS A 18 -8.53 2.60 11.60
N PRO A 19 -7.73 3.47 12.24
CA PRO A 19 -8.20 4.29 13.34
C PRO A 19 -9.26 5.30 12.89
N VAL A 20 -10.23 5.56 13.76
CA VAL A 20 -11.28 6.56 13.52
C VAL A 20 -10.68 7.96 13.50
N GLY A 21 -11.04 8.75 12.49
CA GLY A 21 -10.65 10.17 12.39
C GLY A 21 -9.20 10.42 11.97
N ILE A 22 -8.42 9.38 11.66
CA ILE A 22 -7.07 9.53 11.12
C ILE A 22 -7.14 9.62 9.59
N VAL A 23 -6.66 10.75 9.07
CA VAL A 23 -6.42 10.96 7.63
C VAL A 23 -4.91 11.10 7.45
N VAL A 24 -4.35 10.31 6.54
CA VAL A 24 -2.94 10.37 6.15
C VAL A 24 -2.90 10.35 4.63
N ASP A 25 -2.17 11.30 4.04
CA ASP A 25 -2.01 11.42 2.61
C ASP A 25 -0.61 10.95 2.18
N TYR A 26 -0.57 10.31 1.02
CA TYR A 26 0.65 9.93 0.32
C TYR A 26 1.11 11.16 -0.46
N ASP A 27 2.18 11.79 0.01
CA ASP A 27 2.82 12.91 -0.69
C ASP A 27 4.07 12.44 -1.47
N THR A 28 4.90 13.39 -1.92
CA THR A 28 6.14 13.09 -2.65
C THR A 28 7.13 12.22 -1.86
N THR A 29 6.94 12.11 -0.55
CA THR A 29 7.79 11.38 0.38
C THR A 29 7.15 10.11 0.96
N GLY A 30 5.95 9.77 0.52
CA GLY A 30 5.17 8.63 0.98
C GLY A 30 4.19 8.97 2.09
N PHE A 31 3.69 7.95 2.79
CA PHE A 31 2.92 8.14 4.01
C PHE A 31 3.87 8.33 5.20
N ARG A 32 3.59 9.31 6.05
CA ARG A 32 4.31 9.52 7.31
C ARG A 32 3.33 9.89 8.41
N ALA A 33 3.45 9.23 9.55
CA ALA A 33 2.63 9.49 10.74
C ALA A 33 3.31 8.89 11.98
N ARG A 34 2.65 9.00 13.13
CA ARG A 34 3.03 8.25 14.33
C ARG A 34 3.11 6.76 14.02
N ALA A 35 4.19 6.11 14.43
CA ALA A 35 4.43 4.70 14.10
C ALA A 35 3.27 3.78 14.53
N GLU A 36 2.66 4.07 15.69
CA GLU A 36 1.53 3.33 16.23
C GLU A 36 0.24 3.42 15.38
N THR A 37 0.12 4.44 14.53
CA THR A 37 -1.08 4.65 13.69
C THR A 37 -0.92 4.16 12.26
N LEU A 38 0.25 3.64 11.87
CA LEU A 38 0.57 3.18 10.52
C LEU A 38 0.27 1.71 10.16
N PRO A 39 0.04 0.74 11.07
CA PRO A 39 -0.11 -0.67 10.68
C PRO A 39 -1.15 -0.93 9.58
N TRP A 40 -2.28 -0.23 9.60
CA TRP A 40 -3.33 -0.34 8.58
C TRP A 40 -2.89 0.20 7.21
N ILE A 41 -2.09 1.26 7.17
CA ILE A 41 -1.49 1.81 5.94
C ILE A 41 -0.57 0.77 5.29
N MET A 42 0.21 0.02 6.09
CA MET A 42 1.17 -0.97 5.56
C MET A 42 0.48 -2.08 4.78
N ILE A 43 -0.72 -2.51 5.20
CA ILE A 43 -1.54 -3.46 4.44
C ILE A 43 -1.87 -2.89 3.06
N ARG A 44 -2.38 -1.65 3.04
CA ARG A 44 -2.88 -1.00 1.83
C ARG A 44 -1.76 -0.67 0.84
N ILE A 45 -0.59 -0.28 1.35
CA ILE A 45 0.61 -0.06 0.55
C ILE A 45 1.18 -1.37 0.00
N GLY A 46 1.13 -2.47 0.75
CA GLY A 46 1.50 -3.78 0.21
C GLY A 46 0.65 -4.19 -0.99
N LEU A 47 -0.65 -3.88 -0.96
CA LEU A 47 -1.57 -4.11 -2.09
C LEU A 47 -1.20 -3.23 -3.29
N ALA A 48 -1.01 -1.92 -3.06
CA ALA A 48 -0.61 -0.97 -4.12
C ALA A 48 0.73 -1.36 -4.77
N ALA A 49 1.73 -1.74 -3.97
CA ALA A 49 3.03 -2.19 -4.45
C ALA A 49 2.92 -3.45 -5.31
N SER A 50 2.07 -4.39 -4.89
CA SER A 50 1.82 -5.64 -5.65
C SER A 50 1.18 -5.35 -7.01
N LEU A 51 0.18 -4.47 -7.08
CA LEU A 51 -0.42 -4.05 -8.35
C LEU A 51 0.62 -3.35 -9.23
N ARG A 52 1.43 -2.45 -8.67
CA ARG A 52 2.47 -1.75 -9.44
C ARG A 52 3.51 -2.70 -10.02
N SER A 53 3.96 -3.67 -9.24
CA SER A 53 4.94 -4.65 -9.70
C SER A 53 4.41 -5.45 -10.89
N LYS A 54 3.13 -5.86 -10.86
CA LYS A 54 2.46 -6.53 -11.98
C LYS A 54 2.42 -5.66 -13.23
N VAL A 55 2.05 -4.39 -13.09
CA VAL A 55 2.00 -3.42 -14.21
C VAL A 55 3.39 -3.22 -14.83
N LYS A 56 4.43 -3.15 -14.00
CA LYS A 56 5.81 -2.90 -14.46
C LYS A 56 6.55 -4.15 -14.88
N GLN A 57 6.01 -5.33 -14.58
CA GLN A 57 6.67 -6.62 -14.77
C GLN A 57 8.10 -6.60 -14.19
N GLY A 58 8.22 -6.05 -12.98
CA GLY A 58 9.51 -5.77 -12.35
C GLY A 58 9.42 -5.56 -10.85
N CYS A 59 10.58 -5.50 -10.20
CA CYS A 59 10.68 -5.33 -8.75
C CYS A 59 10.23 -3.94 -8.32
N VAL A 60 9.28 -3.84 -7.39
CA VAL A 60 8.91 -2.58 -6.73
C VAL A 60 9.47 -2.57 -5.31
N GLY A 61 10.15 -1.49 -4.95
CA GLY A 61 10.70 -1.29 -3.62
C GLY A 61 9.67 -0.72 -2.65
N VAL A 62 9.73 -1.15 -1.40
CA VAL A 62 9.01 -0.58 -0.25
C VAL A 62 10.08 -0.18 0.77
N MET A 63 10.17 1.11 1.08
CA MET A 63 11.08 1.61 2.11
C MET A 63 10.27 2.10 3.31
N ILE A 64 10.49 1.48 4.47
CA ILE A 64 9.89 1.88 5.74
C ILE A 64 10.86 2.80 6.47
N THR A 65 10.52 4.09 6.53
CA THR A 65 11.35 5.13 7.13
C THR A 65 10.54 6.42 7.24
N ALA A 66 10.83 7.24 8.23
CA ALA A 66 10.48 8.66 8.22
C ALA A 66 11.70 9.60 8.14
N SER A 67 12.84 9.09 7.67
CA SER A 67 14.04 9.88 7.37
C SER A 67 14.48 10.74 8.58
N HIS A 68 14.29 12.06 8.53
CA HIS A 68 14.67 13.01 9.58
C HIS A 68 13.58 13.26 10.63
N ASN A 69 12.39 12.69 10.47
CA ASN A 69 11.30 12.84 11.45
C ASN A 69 11.70 12.28 12.82
N PRO A 70 11.09 12.77 13.92
CA PRO A 70 11.29 12.23 15.27
C PRO A 70 11.17 10.71 15.35
N GLY A 71 11.84 10.09 16.34
CA GLY A 71 11.89 8.62 16.46
C GLY A 71 10.54 7.93 16.70
N HIS A 72 9.52 8.67 17.17
CA HIS A 72 8.16 8.15 17.35
C HIS A 72 7.32 8.17 16.05
N ASP A 73 7.81 8.80 14.99
CA ASP A 73 7.21 8.75 13.67
C ASP A 73 7.81 7.59 12.87
N ASN A 74 7.05 7.08 11.91
CA ASN A 74 7.59 6.25 10.86
C ASN A 74 6.85 6.58 9.56
N GLY A 75 7.13 5.84 8.51
CA GLY A 75 6.52 6.06 7.22
C GLY A 75 6.80 4.93 6.26
N VAL A 76 6.17 5.02 5.10
CA VAL A 76 6.41 4.10 4.00
C VAL A 76 6.35 4.85 2.68
N LYS A 77 7.32 4.57 1.81
CA LYS A 77 7.32 5.04 0.42
C LYS A 77 7.62 3.88 -0.51
N LEU A 78 7.03 3.93 -1.70
CA LEU A 78 7.36 2.99 -2.77
C LEU A 78 8.44 3.58 -3.68
N VAL A 79 9.24 2.67 -4.24
CA VAL A 79 10.26 2.91 -5.24
C VAL A 79 9.90 2.09 -6.46
N ASP A 80 9.77 2.73 -7.61
CA ASP A 80 9.35 2.06 -8.84
C ASP A 80 10.51 1.28 -9.48
N ALA A 81 10.22 0.50 -10.53
CA ALA A 81 11.10 -0.58 -10.99
C ALA A 81 12.52 -0.16 -11.44
N ARG A 82 12.75 1.11 -11.77
CA ARG A 82 14.08 1.62 -12.15
C ARG A 82 14.70 2.50 -11.06
N GLY A 83 14.14 2.47 -9.86
CA GLY A 83 14.62 3.27 -8.72
C GLY A 83 14.02 4.67 -8.65
N GLU A 84 13.04 4.99 -9.51
CA GLU A 84 12.39 6.30 -9.50
C GLU A 84 11.31 6.40 -8.41
N MET A 85 10.87 7.62 -8.14
CA MET A 85 9.67 7.86 -7.33
C MET A 85 8.42 7.39 -8.09
N LEU A 86 7.35 7.09 -7.34
CA LEU A 86 6.08 6.76 -7.96
C LEU A 86 5.55 7.91 -8.82
N ASP A 87 4.95 7.54 -9.96
CA ASP A 87 4.12 8.47 -10.73
C ASP A 87 2.88 8.92 -9.95
N GLN A 88 2.30 10.04 -10.38
CA GLN A 88 1.10 10.62 -9.75
C GLN A 88 -0.09 9.68 -9.77
N THR A 89 -0.23 8.87 -10.82
CA THR A 89 -1.33 7.92 -10.98
C THR A 89 -1.34 6.90 -9.84
N LEU A 90 -0.18 6.34 -9.49
CA LEU A 90 -0.09 5.39 -8.39
C LEU A 90 -0.22 6.05 -7.01
N GLN A 91 0.21 7.29 -6.85
CA GLN A 91 -0.04 8.07 -5.62
C GLN A 91 -1.56 8.20 -5.38
N VAL A 92 -2.33 8.49 -6.43
CA VAL A 92 -3.80 8.54 -6.36
C VAL A 92 -4.38 7.19 -5.94
N TYR A 93 -3.90 6.07 -6.51
CA TYR A 93 -4.37 4.74 -6.11
C TYR A 93 -4.04 4.39 -4.66
N ALA A 94 -2.84 4.74 -4.18
CA ALA A 94 -2.44 4.53 -2.79
C ALA A 94 -3.32 5.35 -1.82
N ASN A 95 -3.58 6.62 -2.16
CA ASN A 95 -4.47 7.49 -1.39
C ASN A 95 -5.90 6.98 -1.37
N ASN A 96 -6.44 6.60 -2.53
CA ASN A 96 -7.80 6.04 -2.62
C ASN A 96 -7.93 4.76 -1.82
N LEU A 97 -6.96 3.84 -1.92
CA LEU A 97 -6.92 2.64 -1.07
C LEU A 97 -6.98 3.01 0.40
N CYS A 98 -6.27 4.05 0.86
CA CYS A 98 -6.24 4.50 2.25
C CYS A 98 -7.49 5.31 2.67
N ALA A 99 -8.21 5.90 1.72
CA ALA A 99 -9.47 6.58 1.97
C ALA A 99 -10.61 5.60 2.30
N LEU A 100 -10.60 4.39 1.72
CA LEU A 100 -11.64 3.37 1.94
C LEU A 100 -11.79 2.95 3.41
N ASP A 101 -12.97 2.48 3.77
CA ASP A 101 -13.22 1.89 5.08
C ASP A 101 -12.64 0.47 5.18
N ASP A 102 -12.55 -0.05 6.41
CA ASP A 102 -12.11 -1.42 6.68
C ASP A 102 -13.23 -2.43 6.38
N ASP A 103 -13.58 -2.51 5.11
CA ASP A 103 -14.46 -3.53 4.55
C ASP A 103 -13.71 -4.31 3.47
N ALA A 104 -13.56 -5.62 3.69
CA ALA A 104 -12.80 -6.49 2.80
C ALA A 104 -13.43 -6.58 1.40
N GLU A 105 -14.75 -6.52 1.28
CA GLU A 105 -15.47 -6.58 0.00
C GLU A 105 -15.30 -5.27 -0.76
N VAL A 106 -15.37 -4.13 -0.06
CA VAL A 106 -15.12 -2.80 -0.65
C VAL A 106 -13.68 -2.68 -1.14
N LEU A 107 -12.71 -3.07 -0.31
CA LEU A 107 -11.30 -3.09 -0.69
C LEU A 107 -11.07 -4.00 -1.89
N TRP A 108 -11.65 -5.20 -1.90
CA TRP A 108 -11.54 -6.13 -3.01
C TRP A 108 -12.14 -5.58 -4.31
N THR A 109 -13.34 -5.01 -4.24
CA THR A 109 -14.02 -4.37 -5.39
C THR A 109 -13.17 -3.26 -6.00
N TYR A 110 -12.50 -2.46 -5.16
CA TYR A 110 -11.59 -1.42 -5.63
C TYR A 110 -10.36 -2.03 -6.31
N LEU A 111 -9.75 -3.07 -5.73
CA LEU A 111 -8.64 -3.78 -6.35
C LEU A 111 -9.02 -4.41 -7.69
N GLU A 112 -10.22 -5.00 -7.80
CA GLU A 112 -10.72 -5.56 -9.06
C GLU A 112 -10.89 -4.48 -10.13
N THR A 113 -11.46 -3.33 -9.77
CA THR A 113 -11.55 -2.17 -10.67
C THR A 113 -10.17 -1.76 -11.17
N LEU A 114 -9.20 -1.59 -10.28
CA LEU A 114 -7.83 -1.26 -10.67
C LEU A 114 -7.19 -2.34 -11.54
N MET A 115 -7.48 -3.62 -11.27
CA MET A 115 -6.93 -4.71 -12.07
C MET A 115 -7.43 -4.67 -13.51
N ILE A 116 -8.72 -4.34 -13.70
CA ILE A 116 -9.32 -4.15 -15.02
C ILE A 116 -8.73 -2.92 -15.72
N GLU A 117 -8.69 -1.77 -15.04
CA GLU A 117 -8.17 -0.51 -15.59
C GLU A 117 -6.70 -0.61 -16.02
N LEU A 118 -5.89 -1.33 -15.24
CA LEU A 118 -4.45 -1.49 -15.46
C LEU A 118 -4.09 -2.73 -16.29
N ASN A 119 -5.09 -3.47 -16.77
CA ASN A 119 -4.93 -4.70 -17.55
C ASN A 119 -3.97 -5.72 -16.90
N ILE A 120 -4.18 -5.98 -15.62
CA ILE A 120 -3.41 -6.94 -14.81
C ILE A 120 -4.28 -8.10 -14.36
N GLN A 121 -3.70 -9.28 -14.29
CA GLN A 121 -4.36 -10.49 -13.79
C GLN A 121 -3.95 -10.74 -12.33
N LEU A 122 -4.88 -11.29 -11.55
CA LEU A 122 -4.63 -11.64 -10.15
C LEU A 122 -3.40 -12.55 -9.99
N ASN A 123 -3.18 -13.46 -10.94
CA ASN A 123 -2.11 -14.45 -10.91
C ASN A 123 -0.79 -13.98 -11.53
N ASP A 124 -0.72 -12.75 -12.07
CA ASP A 124 0.54 -12.20 -12.55
C ASP A 124 1.58 -12.18 -11.42
N GLU A 125 2.85 -12.36 -11.77
CA GLU A 125 3.90 -12.31 -10.77
C GLU A 125 4.07 -10.89 -10.21
N ALA A 126 4.26 -10.78 -8.90
CA ALA A 126 4.62 -9.54 -8.23
C ALA A 126 5.91 -9.77 -7.44
N ILE A 127 6.91 -8.92 -7.69
CA ILE A 127 8.23 -8.97 -7.06
C ILE A 127 8.39 -7.70 -6.23
N ILE A 128 8.54 -7.87 -4.92
CA ILE A 128 8.60 -6.76 -3.97
C ILE A 128 9.89 -6.85 -3.15
N GLY A 129 10.69 -5.78 -3.18
CA GLY A 129 11.84 -5.60 -2.29
C GLY A 129 11.45 -4.73 -1.10
N ILE A 130 11.80 -5.14 0.12
CA ILE A 130 11.46 -4.38 1.33
C ILE A 130 12.75 -4.05 2.10
N ALA A 131 12.87 -2.80 2.53
CA ALA A 131 13.93 -2.33 3.43
C ALA A 131 13.37 -1.37 4.48
N TYR A 132 14.08 -1.22 5.59
CA TYR A 132 13.69 -0.33 6.69
C TYR A 132 14.93 0.29 7.36
N ASP A 133 14.74 1.44 8.02
CA ASP A 133 15.79 2.09 8.83
C ASP A 133 15.83 1.53 10.27
N ASN A 134 16.52 2.19 11.19
CA ASN A 134 16.72 1.73 12.57
C ASN A 134 15.73 2.32 13.60
N ARG A 135 14.55 2.76 13.15
CA ARG A 135 13.48 3.27 14.03
C ARG A 135 12.91 2.21 14.95
#